data_AF-A0A4Q7PAJ3-F1
#
_entry.id   AF-A0A4Q7PAJ3-F1
#
_cell.length_a   1.000
_cell.length_b   1.000
_cell.length_c   1.000
_cell.angle_alpha   90.00
_cell.angle_beta   90.00
_cell.angle_gamma   90.00
#
_symmetry.space_group_name_H-M   'P 1'
#
loop_
_entity.id
_entity.type
_entity.pdbx_description
1 polymer ?
#
loop_
_entity_poly.entity_id
_entity_poly.type
_entity_poly.pdbx_seq_one_letter_code
_entity_poly.pdbx_strand_id
1 'polypeptide(L)'
;MYNHNNRMKKKLQLTVVVAFSLLFAAKAQDASHEKPRSEISLEGMVGVSFGNNFYALNVGGPALFLVLNPDLKIGIGALPSIYLLNGKAGARLGVSPRIDYKNLVFIAPFYHRDTTGEWIWSVGMGYKFHKKN
;
A
#
# COMPACT_ATOMS: atom_id res chain seq x y z
N MET A 1 41.07 11.44 -25.03
CA MET A 1 41.07 11.43 -23.53
C MET A 1 39.65 11.44 -22.91
N TYR A 2 38.65 10.75 -23.48
CA TYR A 2 37.24 10.82 -22.99
C TYR A 2 36.75 9.59 -22.20
N ASN A 3 37.54 8.51 -22.12
CA ASN A 3 37.05 7.19 -21.68
C ASN A 3 37.30 6.88 -20.18
N HIS A 4 38.19 7.60 -19.50
CA HIS A 4 38.54 7.31 -18.11
C HIS A 4 37.48 7.81 -17.10
N ASN A 5 36.91 8.99 -17.36
CA ASN A 5 36.00 9.66 -16.44
C ASN A 5 34.63 8.94 -16.33
N ASN A 6 34.15 8.37 -17.43
CA ASN A 6 32.90 7.60 -17.46
C ASN A 6 33.02 6.25 -16.73
N ARG A 7 34.22 5.66 -16.72
CA ARG A 7 34.48 4.38 -16.03
C ARG A 7 34.48 4.57 -14.52
N MET A 8 34.99 5.71 -14.02
CA MET A 8 34.92 6.04 -12.58
C MET A 8 33.51 6.36 -12.11
N LYS A 9 32.72 7.12 -12.90
CA LYS A 9 31.32 7.40 -12.56
C LYS A 9 30.46 6.13 -12.48
N LYS A 10 30.64 5.19 -13.40
CA LYS A 10 29.95 3.88 -13.38
C LYS A 10 30.35 3.03 -12.18
N LYS A 11 31.64 3.03 -11.79
CA LYS A 11 32.10 2.32 -10.58
C LYS A 11 31.48 2.93 -9.33
N LEU A 12 31.44 4.26 -9.22
CA LEU A 12 30.83 4.96 -8.09
C LEU A 12 29.31 4.68 -7.99
N GLN A 13 28.59 4.72 -9.11
CA GLN A 13 27.17 4.37 -9.16
C GLN A 13 26.92 2.92 -8.73
N LEU A 14 27.74 1.98 -9.21
CA LEU A 14 27.63 0.58 -8.83
C LEU A 14 27.90 0.38 -7.33
N THR A 15 28.92 1.05 -6.78
CA THR A 15 29.22 1.01 -5.34
C THR A 15 28.06 1.56 -4.51
N VAL A 16 27.43 2.66 -4.93
CA VAL A 16 26.26 3.22 -4.23
C VAL A 16 25.08 2.26 -4.26
N VAL A 17 24.78 1.64 -5.42
CA VAL A 17 23.70 0.64 -5.53
C VAL A 17 23.97 -0.57 -4.64
N VAL A 18 25.20 -1.09 -4.65
CA VAL A 18 25.57 -2.25 -3.81
C VAL A 18 25.53 -1.90 -2.32
N ALA A 19 26.04 -0.74 -1.92
CA ALA A 19 26.01 -0.28 -0.54
C ALA A 19 24.57 -0.05 -0.04
N PHE A 20 23.71 0.55 -0.88
CA PHE A 20 22.29 0.71 -0.57
C PHE A 20 21.62 -0.66 -0.40
N SER A 21 21.86 -1.61 -1.31
CA SER A 21 21.32 -2.97 -1.25
C SER A 21 21.73 -3.72 0.02
N LEU A 22 22.99 -3.59 0.45
CA LEU A 22 23.51 -4.22 1.67
C LEU A 22 22.88 -3.64 2.96
N LEU A 23 22.55 -2.34 2.97
CA LEU A 23 21.87 -1.71 4.10
C LEU A 23 20.42 -2.23 4.28
N PHE A 24 19.72 -2.57 3.19
CA PHE A 24 18.40 -3.21 3.28
C PHE A 24 18.49 -4.67 3.76
N ALA A 25 19.52 -5.40 3.35
CA ALA A 25 19.70 -6.80 3.75
C ALA A 25 20.03 -6.93 5.26
N ALA A 26 20.87 -6.04 5.80
CA ALA A 26 21.25 -6.06 7.22
C ALA A 26 20.06 -5.77 8.15
N LYS A 27 19.08 -4.97 7.71
CA LYS A 27 17.86 -4.67 8.47
C LYS A 27 16.82 -5.80 8.46
N ALA A 28 16.97 -6.78 7.59
CA ALA A 28 16.03 -7.90 7.49
C ALA A 28 16.33 -9.03 8.50
N GLN A 29 17.54 -9.11 9.04
CA GLN A 29 17.97 -10.23 9.90
C GLN A 29 17.52 -10.12 11.37
N ASP A 30 17.10 -8.94 11.85
CA ASP A 30 16.65 -8.73 13.23
C ASP A 30 15.12 -8.85 13.43
N ALA A 31 14.36 -9.16 12.37
CA ALA A 31 12.93 -9.36 12.50
C ALA A 31 12.66 -10.71 13.20
N SER A 32 12.23 -10.67 14.46
CA SER A 32 11.79 -11.87 15.18
C SER A 32 10.78 -12.63 14.31
N HIS A 33 11.08 -13.89 13.99
CA HIS A 33 10.21 -14.77 13.22
C HIS A 33 8.98 -15.15 14.05
N GLU A 34 7.99 -14.27 14.11
CA GLU A 34 6.63 -14.68 14.46
C GLU A 34 6.06 -15.51 13.30
N LYS A 35 5.37 -16.60 13.63
CA LYS A 35 4.74 -17.45 12.62
C LYS A 35 3.61 -16.67 11.94
N PRO A 36 3.48 -16.75 10.60
CA PRO A 36 2.37 -16.12 9.91
C PRO A 36 1.02 -16.59 10.46
N ARG A 37 0.10 -15.66 10.71
CA ARG A 37 -1.25 -15.97 11.20
C ARG A 37 -2.31 -15.19 10.45
N SER A 38 -3.48 -15.78 10.31
CA SER A 38 -4.64 -15.10 9.74
C SER A 38 -5.38 -14.32 10.83
N GLU A 39 -5.79 -13.10 10.51
CA GLU A 39 -6.46 -12.17 11.43
C GLU A 39 -7.59 -11.44 10.71
N ILE A 40 -8.76 -11.35 11.34
CA ILE A 40 -9.83 -10.43 10.91
C ILE A 40 -9.75 -9.21 11.82
N SER A 41 -9.71 -8.02 11.23
CA SER A 41 -9.60 -6.78 11.99
C SER A 41 -10.49 -5.69 11.42
N LEU A 42 -10.91 -4.79 12.31
CA LEU A 42 -11.58 -3.54 11.96
C LEU A 42 -10.63 -2.41 12.37
N GLU A 43 -9.81 -1.95 11.43
CA GLU A 43 -8.78 -0.95 11.70
C GLU A 43 -9.23 0.44 11.23
N GLY A 44 -9.08 1.44 12.10
CA GLY A 44 -9.29 2.85 11.73
C GLY A 44 -8.17 3.37 10.83
N MET A 45 -8.52 3.74 9.60
CA MET A 45 -7.62 4.39 8.64
C MET A 45 -8.34 5.47 7.85
N VAL A 46 -7.56 6.38 7.27
CA VAL A 46 -7.98 7.24 6.16
C VAL A 46 -6.96 7.14 5.05
N GLY A 47 -7.40 7.15 3.80
CA GLY A 47 -6.51 7.12 2.65
C GLY A 47 -7.12 7.75 1.43
N VAL A 48 -6.27 8.05 0.46
CA VAL A 48 -6.66 8.56 -0.85
C VAL A 48 -6.26 7.56 -1.92
N SER A 49 -7.09 7.38 -2.94
CA SER A 49 -6.77 6.59 -4.11
C SER A 49 -7.18 7.29 -5.40
N PHE A 50 -6.45 6.99 -6.47
CA PHE A 50 -6.53 7.64 -7.77
C PHE A 50 -6.64 6.58 -8.86
N GLY A 51 -7.53 6.83 -9.82
CA GLY A 51 -7.76 5.99 -10.99
C GLY A 51 -8.15 6.86 -12.20
N ASN A 52 -8.64 6.22 -13.26
CA ASN A 52 -9.02 6.94 -14.48
C ASN A 52 -10.26 7.83 -14.25
N ASN A 53 -10.06 9.15 -14.21
CA ASN A 53 -11.09 10.14 -13.86
C ASN A 53 -11.85 9.82 -12.56
N PHE A 54 -11.16 9.12 -11.64
CA PHE A 54 -11.72 8.63 -10.40
C PHE A 54 -10.77 8.98 -9.24
N TYR A 55 -11.33 9.58 -8.20
CA TYR A 55 -10.63 9.97 -6.98
C TYR A 55 -11.44 9.51 -5.80
N ALA A 56 -10.83 8.86 -4.81
CA ALA A 56 -11.55 8.39 -3.64
C ALA A 56 -10.84 8.69 -2.33
N LEU A 57 -11.63 9.08 -1.34
CA LEU A 57 -11.28 9.08 0.07
C LEU A 57 -11.81 7.80 0.68
N ASN A 58 -10.90 6.94 1.13
CA ASN A 58 -11.17 5.63 1.70
C ASN A 58 -11.06 5.74 3.22
N VAL A 59 -12.03 5.17 3.94
CA VAL A 59 -11.94 5.00 5.39
C VAL A 59 -11.79 3.53 5.77
N GLY A 60 -11.29 3.30 6.98
CA GLY A 60 -11.09 1.96 7.51
C GLY A 60 -12.39 1.16 7.60
N GLY A 61 -12.29 -0.11 7.23
CA GLY A 61 -13.38 -1.07 7.26
C GLY A 61 -12.87 -2.48 7.59
N PRO A 62 -13.74 -3.49 7.55
CA PRO A 62 -13.34 -4.85 7.90
C PRO A 62 -12.33 -5.38 6.88
N ALA A 63 -11.29 -6.05 7.38
CA ALA A 63 -10.26 -6.64 6.55
C ALA A 63 -9.79 -7.99 7.10
N LEU A 64 -9.49 -8.89 6.17
CA LEU A 64 -8.85 -10.17 6.43
C LEU A 64 -7.38 -10.05 6.06
N PHE A 65 -6.50 -10.33 7.02
CA PHE A 65 -5.06 -10.23 6.88
C PHE A 65 -4.37 -11.57 7.11
N LEU A 66 -3.30 -11.78 6.37
CA LEU A 66 -2.18 -12.59 6.77
C LEU A 66 -1.15 -11.65 7.43
N VAL A 67 -0.96 -11.82 8.73
CA VAL A 67 0.06 -11.12 9.52
C VAL A 67 1.38 -11.85 9.29
N LEU A 68 2.32 -11.20 8.59
CA LEU A 68 3.62 -11.78 8.29
C LEU A 68 4.61 -11.56 9.44
N ASN A 69 4.51 -10.41 10.10
CA ASN A 69 5.23 -10.04 11.33
C ASN A 69 4.48 -8.86 12.01
N PRO A 70 4.92 -8.39 13.20
CA PRO A 70 4.23 -7.31 13.92
C PRO A 70 4.08 -6.00 13.14
N ASP A 71 4.96 -5.72 12.17
CA ASP A 71 4.95 -4.50 11.38
C ASP A 71 4.27 -4.66 10.02
N LEU A 72 4.13 -5.89 9.49
CA LEU A 72 3.70 -6.15 8.12
C LEU A 72 2.50 -7.09 8.06
N LYS A 73 1.40 -6.59 7.50
CA LYS A 73 0.20 -7.38 7.18
C LYS A 73 -0.13 -7.25 5.69
N ILE A 74 -0.58 -8.32 5.07
CA ILE A 74 -1.11 -8.31 3.71
C ILE A 74 -2.51 -8.92 3.71
N GLY A 75 -3.43 -8.41 2.90
CA GLY A 75 -4.81 -8.85 3.02
C GLY A 75 -5.75 -8.26 1.99
N ILE A 76 -7.05 -8.46 2.26
CA ILE A 76 -8.14 -7.89 1.50
C ILE A 76 -9.08 -7.17 2.47
N GLY A 77 -9.40 -5.92 2.17
CA GLY A 77 -10.30 -5.09 2.97
C GLY A 77 -11.52 -4.62 2.18
N ALA A 78 -12.63 -4.44 2.89
CA ALA A 78 -13.79 -3.71 2.39
C ALA A 78 -13.71 -2.26 2.88
N LEU A 79 -13.51 -1.31 1.97
CA LEU A 79 -13.21 0.09 2.25
C LEU A 79 -14.40 0.98 1.89
N PRO A 80 -15.15 1.50 2.88
CA PRO A 80 -16.13 2.54 2.61
C PRO A 80 -15.41 3.76 2.02
N SER A 81 -15.93 4.27 0.92
CA SER A 81 -15.26 5.31 0.13
C SER A 81 -16.24 6.39 -0.29
N ILE A 82 -15.81 7.65 -0.17
CA ILE A 82 -16.43 8.78 -0.88
C ILE A 82 -15.57 9.04 -2.10
N TYR A 83 -16.18 9.15 -3.28
CA TYR A 83 -15.45 9.28 -4.53
C TYR A 83 -15.97 10.42 -5.41
N LEU A 84 -15.11 10.93 -6.30
CA LEU A 84 -15.47 11.71 -7.47
C LEU A 84 -15.20 10.87 -8.72
N LEU A 85 -16.21 10.69 -9.56
CA LEU A 85 -16.10 10.06 -10.87
C LEU A 85 -16.65 11.00 -11.93
N ASN A 86 -15.82 11.37 -12.91
CA ASN A 86 -16.22 12.30 -13.98
C ASN A 86 -16.89 13.58 -13.43
N GLY A 87 -16.34 14.13 -12.35
CA GLY A 87 -16.85 15.33 -11.68
C GLY A 87 -18.10 15.14 -10.80
N LYS A 88 -18.64 13.92 -10.69
CA LYS A 88 -19.80 13.62 -9.83
C LYS A 88 -19.36 12.92 -8.55
N ALA A 89 -19.77 13.46 -7.40
CA ALA A 89 -19.51 12.85 -6.11
C ALA A 89 -20.45 11.66 -5.85
N GLY A 90 -19.98 10.66 -5.09
CA GLY A 90 -20.76 9.51 -4.67
C GLY A 90 -20.12 8.76 -3.50
N ALA A 91 -20.77 7.71 -3.04
CA ALA A 91 -20.26 6.82 -2.00
C ALA A 91 -20.37 5.35 -2.43
N ARG A 92 -19.37 4.54 -2.07
CA ARG A 92 -19.33 3.11 -2.43
C ARG A 92 -18.44 2.31 -1.49
N LEU A 93 -18.69 1.01 -1.42
CA LEU A 93 -17.82 0.05 -0.75
C LEU A 93 -16.86 -0.55 -1.77
N GLY A 94 -15.57 -0.30 -1.61
CA GLY A 94 -14.52 -0.90 -2.44
C GLY A 94 -14.00 -2.20 -1.83
N VAL A 95 -13.70 -3.20 -2.64
CA VAL A 95 -12.92 -4.37 -2.21
C VAL A 95 -11.49 -4.15 -2.63
N SER A 96 -10.55 -4.21 -1.69
CA SER A 96 -9.17 -3.80 -1.92
C SER A 96 -8.18 -4.84 -1.43
N PRO A 97 -7.27 -5.33 -2.28
CA PRO A 97 -5.96 -5.76 -1.81
C PRO A 97 -5.35 -4.65 -0.97
N ARG A 98 -4.75 -5.03 0.16
CA ARG A 98 -4.25 -4.10 1.17
C ARG A 98 -2.93 -4.61 1.73
N ILE A 99 -1.94 -3.72 1.82
CA ILE A 99 -0.67 -3.97 2.48
C ILE A 99 -0.51 -2.93 3.58
N ASP A 100 -0.32 -3.39 4.80
CA ASP A 100 -0.09 -2.53 5.95
C ASP A 100 1.34 -2.69 6.42
N TYR A 101 2.07 -1.58 6.43
CA TYR A 101 3.39 -1.50 7.04
C TYR A 101 3.37 -0.45 8.15
N LYS A 102 3.37 -0.92 9.40
CA LYS A 102 3.15 -0.10 10.60
C LYS A 102 1.84 0.70 10.50
N ASN A 103 1.93 2.02 10.35
CA ASN A 103 0.79 2.90 10.16
C ASN A 103 0.52 3.23 8.69
N LEU A 104 1.40 2.89 7.76
CA LEU A 104 1.17 3.12 6.34
C LEU A 104 0.35 2.00 5.76
N VAL A 105 -0.58 2.37 4.88
CA VAL A 105 -1.46 1.43 4.18
C VAL A 105 -1.34 1.69 2.70
N PHE A 106 -1.16 0.64 1.92
CA PHE A 106 -1.22 0.66 0.46
C PHE A 106 -2.44 -0.12 0.02
N ILE A 107 -3.25 0.48 -0.86
CA ILE A 107 -4.54 -0.06 -1.28
C ILE A 107 -4.69 0.00 -2.80
N ALA A 108 -5.39 -0.98 -3.35
CA ALA A 108 -5.79 -1.02 -4.75
C ALA A 108 -7.29 -1.34 -4.86
N PRO A 109 -8.19 -0.45 -4.44
CA PRO A 109 -9.61 -0.78 -4.32
C PRO A 109 -10.28 -0.91 -5.69
N PHE A 110 -11.18 -1.88 -5.78
CA PHE A 110 -12.08 -2.17 -6.89
C PHE A 110 -13.53 -1.89 -6.48
N TYR A 111 -14.28 -1.24 -7.37
CA TYR A 111 -15.66 -0.83 -7.16
C TYR A 111 -16.51 -1.30 -8.33
N HIS A 112 -17.55 -2.09 -8.06
CA HIS A 112 -18.51 -2.51 -9.08
C HIS A 112 -19.62 -1.47 -9.24
N ARG A 113 -19.93 -0.99 -10.45
CA ARG A 113 -21.02 -0.04 -10.73
C ARG A 113 -22.32 -0.74 -11.09
N ASP A 114 -23.35 -0.63 -10.26
CA ASP A 114 -24.63 -1.33 -10.48
C ASP A 114 -25.35 -0.86 -11.75
N THR A 115 -25.21 0.43 -12.12
CA THR A 115 -25.90 1.02 -13.27
C THR A 115 -25.29 0.69 -14.62
N THR A 116 -23.96 0.51 -14.70
CA THR A 116 -23.26 0.24 -15.96
C THR A 116 -22.61 -1.15 -16.02
N GLY A 117 -22.58 -1.88 -14.90
CA GLY A 117 -21.86 -3.16 -14.76
C GLY A 117 -20.34 -3.03 -14.75
N GLU A 118 -19.81 -1.81 -14.89
CA GLU A 118 -18.36 -1.57 -15.01
C GLU A 118 -17.65 -1.71 -13.66
N TRP A 119 -16.40 -2.15 -13.73
CA TRP A 119 -15.49 -2.17 -12.59
C TRP A 119 -14.53 -0.99 -12.68
N ILE A 120 -14.50 -0.18 -11.62
CA ILE A 120 -13.52 0.89 -11.45
C ILE A 120 -12.46 0.38 -10.50
N TRP A 121 -11.19 0.56 -10.86
CA TRP A 121 -10.08 0.34 -9.95
C TRP A 121 -9.32 1.63 -9.72
N SER A 122 -8.66 1.72 -8.57
CA SER A 122 -7.76 2.81 -8.25
C SER A 122 -6.60 2.28 -7.42
N VAL A 123 -5.54 3.08 -7.28
CA VAL A 123 -4.41 2.78 -6.40
C VAL A 123 -4.17 3.94 -5.47
N GLY A 124 -3.77 3.65 -4.24
CA GLY A 124 -3.72 4.66 -3.21
C GLY A 124 -2.91 4.28 -2.00
N MET A 125 -2.86 5.23 -1.08
CA MET A 125 -2.23 5.06 0.21
C MET A 125 -3.07 5.70 1.31
N GLY A 126 -2.86 5.22 2.53
CA GLY A 126 -3.51 5.73 3.71
C GLY A 126 -2.65 5.62 4.95
N TYR A 127 -3.22 6.09 6.04
CA TYR A 127 -2.61 6.10 7.35
C TYR A 127 -3.55 5.49 8.38
N LYS A 128 -3.02 4.63 9.25
CA LYS A 128 -3.74 3.99 10.36
C LYS A 128 -3.59 4.77 11.63
N PHE A 129 -4.72 5.06 12.25
CA PHE A 129 -4.77 5.65 13.58
C PHE A 129 -4.93 4.53 14.60
N HIS A 130 -3.84 3.81 14.89
CA HIS A 130 -3.86 2.87 16.01
C HIS A 130 -3.96 3.68 17.31
N LYS A 131 -4.98 3.39 18.12
CA LYS A 131 -4.94 3.76 19.55
C LYS A 131 -3.92 2.82 20.19
N LYS A 132 -2.77 3.37 20.59
CA LYS A 132 -1.81 2.67 21.45
C LYS A 132 -2.52 2.49 22.79
N ASN A 133 -3.08 1.30 23.04
CA ASN A 133 -3.48 0.89 24.39
C ASN A 133 -2.30 0.16 25.00
#